data_AF-G1S519-F1
#
_entry.id   AF-G1S519-F1
#
_cell.length_a   1.000
_cell.length_b   1.000
_cell.length_c   1.000
_cell.angle_alpha   90.00
_cell.angle_beta   90.00
_cell.angle_gamma   90.00
#
_symmetry.space_group_name_H-M   'P 1'
#
loop_
_entity.id
_entity.type
_entity.pdbx_description
1 polymer ?
#
loop_
_entity_poly.entity_id
_entity_poly.type
_entity_poly.pdbx_seq_one_letter_code
_entity_poly.pdbx_strand_id
1 'polypeptide(L)'
;MQWVEPEPGPGPEQKLKLTKRDSATGPEWYQESQESESEGKHPPPGLLAPPKPPEPSGPPASERDDAPLPEGDDAPPRPSVLDDTPSLPLELDDAPLPEEETPEPMAVCRHRHRCHTDCLEGPLCRAFQWLGWQVGAHPWIFLLAPLMLTAALGTGFLYLPKDEEEDLEEQYTPVGSPAKAERRFVQGHFTTNDSYRFSASRRSTEANFASLLVVSYSDSLLDPATFAEVSKLDGAVQDLRVARENGSQIQYQQVCARYRALCVPPNPLLYAWQVDKTLNLSSISFPTYNHGGHPLYLTGFFGGHILGGSLGMGQLLLRAKAMRLLYYLKTEDPEYDMQSKQWLTHFLDQFTNIKNTLALKKIEVVHFTSLSRQLEFQATSVTVIPMFHLAYILIILFAVTSCFRFDCIRNKTCVAAFGVISAFLAVVSGFGLLLHIGVPFVIIVANSPFLILGVGVDDMFIMISAWHKTRLADDIRERMSNVYSKAAVSITITTITNILAFYTGIMSSFRQQMFLPQPKRK
;
A
#
# COMPACT_ATOMS: atom_id res chain seq x y z
N MET A 1 -47.02 20.50 -13.88
CA MET A 1 -46.14 21.63 -14.27
C MET A 1 -44.74 21.06 -14.50
N GLN A 2 -44.30 21.09 -15.75
CA GLN A 2 -42.94 20.74 -16.17
C GLN A 2 -41.92 21.63 -15.47
N TRP A 3 -40.85 21.03 -14.97
CA TRP A 3 -39.62 21.73 -14.66
C TRP A 3 -38.55 21.23 -15.63
N VAL A 4 -38.01 22.19 -16.38
CA VAL A 4 -37.01 22.06 -17.43
C VAL A 4 -35.66 22.38 -16.80
N GLU A 5 -34.68 21.48 -16.93
CA GLU A 5 -33.28 21.77 -16.58
C GLU A 5 -32.56 22.48 -17.75
N PRO A 6 -31.65 23.42 -17.46
CA PRO A 6 -30.98 24.22 -18.49
C PRO A 6 -29.72 23.53 -19.06
N GLU A 7 -29.55 23.65 -20.38
CA GLU A 7 -28.32 23.31 -21.12
C GLU A 7 -27.13 24.22 -20.75
N PRO A 8 -25.91 23.69 -20.56
CA PRO A 8 -24.70 24.49 -20.56
C PRO A 8 -24.06 24.54 -21.97
N GLY A 9 -23.85 25.77 -22.47
CA GLY A 9 -23.14 26.04 -23.73
C GLY A 9 -21.62 25.75 -23.69
N PRO A 10 -20.93 25.77 -24.84
CA PRO A 10 -19.67 25.06 -25.03
C PRO A 10 -18.40 25.91 -24.86
N GLY A 11 -17.34 25.29 -24.34
CA GLY A 11 -15.96 25.78 -24.33
C GLY A 11 -14.97 24.61 -24.19
N PRO A 12 -13.75 24.69 -24.76
CA PRO A 12 -13.14 23.58 -25.48
C PRO A 12 -12.16 22.78 -24.63
N GLU A 13 -12.07 21.46 -24.85
CA GLU A 13 -10.77 20.78 -25.02
C GLU A 13 -10.94 19.31 -25.43
N GLN A 14 -10.21 18.95 -26.49
CA GLN A 14 -10.16 17.63 -27.10
C GLN A 14 -9.55 16.60 -26.14
N LYS A 15 -10.37 15.67 -25.67
CA LYS A 15 -9.92 14.31 -25.32
C LYS A 15 -10.27 13.35 -26.45
N LEU A 16 -9.22 12.72 -26.98
CA LEU A 16 -9.23 11.74 -28.06
C LEU A 16 -10.11 10.54 -27.69
N LYS A 17 -11.26 10.38 -28.38
CA LYS A 17 -12.10 9.17 -28.34
C LYS A 17 -11.45 8.10 -29.22
N LEU A 18 -11.07 6.97 -28.64
CA LEU A 18 -10.78 5.74 -29.37
C LEU A 18 -12.11 5.14 -29.84
N THR A 19 -12.42 5.26 -31.13
CA THR A 19 -13.61 4.64 -31.73
C THR A 19 -13.36 3.16 -32.01
N LYS A 20 -14.15 2.33 -31.33
CA LYS A 20 -14.39 0.91 -31.63
C LYS A 20 -15.25 0.83 -32.89
N ARG A 21 -14.80 0.11 -33.92
CA ARG A 21 -15.71 -0.46 -34.92
C ARG A 21 -15.21 -1.83 -35.35
N ASP A 22 -16.14 -2.76 -35.24
CA ASP A 22 -16.01 -4.18 -35.49
C ASP A 22 -15.78 -4.48 -36.98
N SER A 23 -14.92 -5.46 -37.26
CA SER A 23 -15.07 -6.34 -38.40
C SER A 23 -14.36 -7.65 -38.11
N ALA A 24 -15.17 -8.70 -38.00
CA ALA A 24 -14.83 -10.07 -37.69
C ALA A 24 -13.89 -10.71 -38.72
N THR A 25 -12.91 -11.48 -38.23
CA THR A 25 -12.44 -12.78 -38.76
C THR A 25 -11.27 -13.22 -37.89
N GLY A 26 -11.52 -14.11 -36.93
CA GLY A 26 -10.47 -14.83 -36.20
C GLY A 26 -10.14 -16.13 -36.91
N PRO A 27 -8.93 -16.66 -36.67
CA PRO A 27 -8.87 -18.03 -36.19
C PRO A 27 -8.09 -18.16 -34.88
N GLU A 28 -8.58 -19.09 -34.07
CA GLU A 28 -8.02 -19.62 -32.83
C GLU A 28 -6.57 -20.09 -33.02
N TRP A 29 -5.67 -19.68 -32.13
CA TRP A 29 -4.47 -20.45 -31.79
C TRP A 29 -4.06 -20.17 -30.34
N TYR A 30 -4.39 -21.10 -29.45
CA TYR A 30 -3.65 -21.40 -28.22
C TYR A 30 -3.65 -22.92 -28.06
N GLN A 31 -2.62 -23.58 -28.57
CA GLN A 31 -2.27 -24.95 -28.20
C GLN A 31 -0.78 -25.19 -28.46
N GLU A 32 -0.04 -25.23 -27.35
CA GLU A 32 1.00 -26.18 -26.99
C GLU A 32 1.60 -27.06 -28.11
N SER A 33 2.89 -26.88 -28.38
CA SER A 33 3.82 -27.82 -29.03
C SER A 33 5.23 -27.32 -28.67
N GLN A 34 6.10 -27.98 -27.89
CA GLN A 34 6.70 -29.31 -28.06
C GLN A 34 6.93 -29.69 -29.52
N GLU A 35 8.17 -29.53 -29.98
CA GLU A 35 8.84 -30.35 -31.00
C GLU A 35 10.35 -30.11 -30.81
N SER A 36 11.10 -31.11 -30.33
CA SER A 36 11.71 -32.23 -31.07
C SER A 36 12.99 -31.79 -31.80
N GLU A 37 14.13 -32.17 -31.24
CA GLU A 37 15.40 -32.25 -31.95
C GLU A 37 15.85 -33.71 -32.00
N SER A 38 16.27 -34.11 -33.19
CA SER A 38 16.42 -35.45 -33.71
C SER A 38 17.71 -36.15 -33.30
N GLU A 39 17.66 -37.48 -33.33
CA GLU A 39 18.77 -38.40 -33.12
C GLU A 39 19.99 -38.13 -34.03
N GLY A 40 21.16 -38.00 -33.40
CA GLY A 40 22.47 -38.14 -34.01
C GLY A 40 23.41 -38.91 -33.07
N LYS A 41 23.74 -40.15 -33.43
CA LYS A 41 24.63 -41.08 -32.71
C LYS A 41 26.10 -40.62 -32.69
N HIS A 42 26.71 -40.52 -31.51
CA HIS A 42 28.00 -41.14 -31.09
C HIS A 42 28.48 -40.60 -29.71
N PRO A 43 28.95 -41.43 -28.75
CA PRO A 43 29.41 -41.00 -27.42
C PRO A 43 30.94 -40.80 -27.36
N PRO A 44 31.49 -40.01 -26.41
CA PRO A 44 32.17 -40.59 -25.21
C PRO A 44 32.19 -39.61 -23.97
N PRO A 45 33.05 -39.77 -22.95
CA PRO A 45 32.82 -40.56 -21.73
C PRO A 45 32.76 -39.75 -20.41
N GLY A 46 32.08 -40.35 -19.42
CA GLY A 46 32.15 -40.20 -17.96
C GLY A 46 32.72 -38.95 -17.28
N LEU A 47 31.92 -38.34 -16.40
CA LEU A 47 32.41 -37.69 -15.18
C LEU A 47 31.36 -37.73 -14.05
N LEU A 48 31.88 -37.90 -12.83
CA LEU A 48 31.25 -38.29 -11.57
C LEU A 48 30.08 -37.41 -11.07
N ALA A 49 29.09 -38.04 -10.44
CA ALA A 49 28.13 -37.41 -9.53
C ALA A 49 28.75 -37.20 -8.12
N PRO A 50 28.39 -36.10 -7.40
CA PRO A 50 28.88 -35.86 -6.05
C PRO A 50 28.14 -36.70 -4.98
N PRO A 51 28.76 -37.01 -3.82
CA PRO A 51 28.24 -37.97 -2.85
C PRO A 51 27.17 -37.36 -1.91
N LYS A 52 26.23 -38.23 -1.50
CA LYS A 52 25.16 -37.97 -0.52
C LYS A 52 25.69 -38.14 0.92
N PRO A 53 25.28 -37.33 1.92
CA PRO A 53 25.73 -37.50 3.31
C PRO A 53 25.04 -38.69 4.02
N PRO A 54 25.65 -39.29 5.06
CA PRO A 54 25.15 -40.50 5.71
C PRO A 54 24.12 -40.23 6.82
N GLU A 55 23.12 -41.11 6.93
CA GLU A 55 22.24 -41.26 8.10
C GLU A 55 22.91 -42.11 9.20
N PRO A 56 22.67 -41.81 10.49
CA PRO A 56 22.91 -42.76 11.57
C PRO A 56 21.63 -43.50 12.03
N SER A 57 21.86 -44.78 12.32
CA SER A 57 21.00 -45.87 12.80
C SER A 57 20.23 -45.65 14.13
N GLY A 58 18.98 -46.17 14.21
CA GLY A 58 18.25 -46.52 15.46
C GLY A 58 18.84 -47.76 16.18
N PRO A 59 18.21 -48.44 17.19
CA PRO A 59 16.76 -48.75 17.38
C PRO A 59 16.32 -48.80 18.89
N PRO A 60 15.31 -49.59 19.41
CA PRO A 60 14.09 -50.28 18.86
C PRO A 60 12.76 -49.88 19.59
N ALA A 61 11.53 -49.93 19.03
CA ALA A 61 10.60 -50.98 18.55
C ALA A 61 9.61 -51.58 19.59
N SER A 62 8.30 -51.47 19.31
CA SER A 62 7.15 -52.34 19.75
C SER A 62 5.90 -51.92 18.94
N GLU A 63 5.54 -52.68 17.89
CA GLU A 63 4.33 -53.53 17.71
C GLU A 63 3.03 -52.74 17.37
N ARG A 64 2.55 -52.69 16.12
CA ARG A 64 1.92 -53.68 15.20
C ARG A 64 0.42 -53.87 15.50
N ASP A 65 -0.44 -53.51 14.53
CA ASP A 65 -1.55 -54.34 14.01
C ASP A 65 -2.24 -53.68 12.80
N ASP A 66 -2.50 -54.49 11.77
CA ASP A 66 -3.05 -54.16 10.45
C ASP A 66 -4.25 -55.09 10.12
N ALA A 67 -5.14 -54.57 9.25
CA ALA A 67 -6.11 -55.21 8.34
C ALA A 67 -7.57 -55.50 8.83
N PRO A 68 -8.59 -55.64 7.93
CA PRO A 68 -8.77 -55.18 6.53
C PRO A 68 -10.18 -54.54 6.21
N LEU A 69 -10.34 -54.04 4.97
CA LEU A 69 -11.55 -53.55 4.28
C LEU A 69 -12.66 -54.61 4.05
N PRO A 70 -13.91 -54.17 3.75
CA PRO A 70 -14.53 -54.59 2.48
C PRO A 70 -15.32 -53.50 1.70
N GLU A 71 -15.53 -53.80 0.40
CA GLU A 71 -16.32 -53.10 -0.64
C GLU A 71 -17.86 -53.20 -0.45
N GLY A 72 -18.61 -52.35 -1.18
CA GLY A 72 -19.97 -52.68 -1.66
C GLY A 72 -21.04 -51.58 -1.63
N ASP A 73 -21.15 -50.86 -2.75
CA ASP A 73 -22.35 -50.46 -3.53
C ASP A 73 -23.64 -49.78 -2.97
N ASP A 74 -24.21 -49.00 -3.90
CA ASP A 74 -25.60 -48.55 -4.09
C ASP A 74 -26.05 -47.14 -3.64
N ALA A 75 -26.17 -46.26 -4.65
CA ALA A 75 -26.90 -45.00 -4.64
C ALA A 75 -28.10 -45.08 -5.61
N PRO A 76 -29.25 -44.46 -5.28
CA PRO A 76 -30.20 -44.03 -6.31
C PRO A 76 -30.82 -42.63 -6.00
N PRO A 77 -31.65 -42.02 -6.88
CA PRO A 77 -31.25 -40.83 -7.63
C PRO A 77 -32.16 -39.60 -7.41
N ARG A 78 -31.74 -38.48 -8.02
CA ARG A 78 -32.48 -37.22 -8.17
C ARG A 78 -33.66 -37.36 -9.15
N PRO A 79 -34.74 -36.58 -9.02
CA PRO A 79 -35.50 -36.13 -10.20
C PRO A 79 -35.67 -34.60 -10.25
N SER A 80 -35.93 -34.12 -11.46
CA SER A 80 -36.21 -32.74 -11.83
C SER A 80 -37.39 -32.68 -12.81
N VAL A 81 -38.00 -31.48 -12.91
CA VAL A 81 -38.94 -30.95 -13.93
C VAL A 81 -40.43 -31.20 -13.54
N LEU A 82 -41.37 -30.23 -13.48
CA LEU A 82 -41.86 -29.26 -14.48
C LEU A 82 -42.81 -28.22 -13.83
N ASP A 83 -43.02 -27.10 -14.52
CA ASP A 83 -43.92 -25.96 -14.28
C ASP A 83 -45.37 -26.27 -13.90
N ASP A 84 -45.98 -25.38 -13.11
CA ASP A 84 -47.27 -24.74 -13.45
C ASP A 84 -47.57 -23.57 -12.50
N THR A 85 -47.87 -22.40 -13.06
CA THR A 85 -48.57 -21.28 -12.37
C THR A 85 -50.00 -21.25 -12.90
N PRO A 86 -51.02 -20.83 -12.13
CA PRO A 86 -51.44 -19.43 -12.30
C PRO A 86 -52.10 -18.74 -11.06
N SER A 87 -52.08 -17.40 -11.14
CA SER A 87 -53.12 -16.43 -10.77
C SER A 87 -53.51 -16.15 -9.30
N LEU A 88 -53.26 -14.88 -8.92
CA LEU A 88 -54.00 -14.07 -7.94
C LEU A 88 -55.51 -13.97 -8.28
N PRO A 89 -56.35 -13.69 -7.27
CA PRO A 89 -57.18 -12.49 -7.36
C PRO A 89 -57.07 -11.55 -6.16
N LEU A 90 -57.16 -10.26 -6.47
CA LEU A 90 -57.50 -9.15 -5.58
C LEU A 90 -59.02 -9.18 -5.33
N GLU A 91 -59.46 -9.08 -4.07
CA GLU A 91 -60.71 -8.40 -3.73
C GLU A 91 -60.53 -7.59 -2.44
N LEU A 92 -61.00 -6.36 -2.52
CA LEU A 92 -61.06 -5.30 -1.51
C LEU A 92 -62.52 -5.26 -1.08
N ASP A 93 -62.82 -5.40 0.22
CA ASP A 93 -64.14 -5.05 0.73
C ASP A 93 -64.10 -4.57 2.18
N ASP A 94 -65.06 -3.69 2.46
CA ASP A 94 -65.12 -2.67 3.50
C ASP A 94 -65.15 -3.13 4.97
N ALA A 95 -64.72 -2.21 5.84
CA ALA A 95 -64.69 -2.30 7.30
C ALA A 95 -66.08 -2.51 7.95
N PRO A 96 -66.12 -3.00 9.20
CA PRO A 96 -66.44 -2.05 10.29
C PRO A 96 -65.59 -2.25 11.55
N LEU A 97 -65.32 -1.13 12.25
CA LEU A 97 -64.82 -1.11 13.63
C LEU A 97 -65.78 -1.86 14.56
N PRO A 98 -65.24 -2.61 15.55
CA PRO A 98 -65.75 -2.43 16.90
C PRO A 98 -64.67 -2.46 18.00
N GLU A 99 -64.85 -1.50 18.91
CA GLU A 99 -64.80 -1.59 20.37
C GLU A 99 -63.51 -1.97 21.14
N GLU A 100 -63.25 -1.15 22.16
CA GLU A 100 -62.32 -1.37 23.27
C GLU A 100 -62.56 -2.72 23.97
N GLU A 101 -61.52 -3.55 24.08
CA GLU A 101 -61.48 -4.64 25.05
C GLU A 101 -60.43 -4.35 26.15
N THR A 102 -60.93 -4.30 27.38
CA THR A 102 -60.19 -4.38 28.64
C THR A 102 -59.41 -5.70 28.77
N PRO A 103 -58.27 -5.74 29.50
CA PRO A 103 -57.36 -6.88 29.51
C PRO A 103 -57.73 -7.93 30.57
N GLU A 104 -57.72 -9.22 30.19
CA GLU A 104 -57.86 -10.40 31.07
C GLU A 104 -57.04 -11.58 30.44
N PRO A 105 -56.61 -12.59 31.22
CA PRO A 105 -55.28 -12.70 31.79
C PRO A 105 -54.32 -13.63 31.02
N MET A 106 -53.02 -13.49 31.33
CA MET A 106 -51.90 -14.23 30.73
C MET A 106 -52.11 -15.75 30.69
N ALA A 107 -52.16 -16.30 29.47
CA ALA A 107 -52.00 -17.72 29.22
C ALA A 107 -50.54 -18.12 29.45
N VAL A 108 -50.34 -18.95 30.46
CA VAL A 108 -49.09 -19.62 30.83
C VAL A 108 -48.67 -20.56 29.71
N CYS A 109 -47.72 -20.15 28.87
CA CYS A 109 -47.00 -21.05 28.00
C CYS A 109 -45.94 -21.81 28.81
N ARG A 110 -46.19 -23.12 28.99
CA ARG A 110 -45.28 -24.13 29.55
C ARG A 110 -43.83 -23.92 29.09
N HIS A 111 -42.94 -23.80 30.07
CA HIS A 111 -41.49 -23.88 29.90
C HIS A 111 -41.10 -25.14 29.12
N ARG A 112 -40.70 -24.96 27.85
CA ARG A 112 -39.83 -25.91 27.16
C ARG A 112 -38.41 -25.52 27.55
N HIS A 113 -37.66 -26.45 28.16
CA HIS A 113 -36.29 -26.26 28.65
C HIS A 113 -35.44 -25.45 27.65
N ARG A 114 -35.24 -24.18 27.98
CA ARG A 114 -34.26 -23.32 27.33
C ARG A 114 -32.96 -23.63 28.07
N CYS A 115 -31.95 -24.19 27.40
CA CYS A 115 -30.61 -24.27 27.99
C CYS A 115 -30.23 -22.87 28.50
N HIS A 116 -30.01 -22.72 29.81
CA HIS A 116 -29.58 -21.45 30.40
C HIS A 116 -28.17 -21.15 29.90
N THR A 117 -28.07 -20.37 28.82
CA THR A 117 -26.80 -19.79 28.35
C THR A 117 -26.43 -18.52 29.12
N ASP A 118 -27.22 -18.15 30.15
CA ASP A 118 -27.02 -16.94 30.98
C ASP A 118 -25.82 -17.03 31.95
N CYS A 119 -25.05 -18.12 31.91
CA CYS A 119 -23.88 -18.32 32.77
C CYS A 119 -22.84 -17.20 32.62
N LEU A 120 -22.74 -16.57 31.44
CA LEU A 120 -21.84 -15.45 31.18
C LEU A 120 -22.57 -14.10 31.20
N GLU A 121 -23.75 -14.02 30.58
CA GLU A 121 -24.51 -12.77 30.43
C GLU A 121 -25.01 -12.24 31.78
N GLY A 122 -25.59 -13.09 32.63
CA GLY A 122 -26.15 -12.69 33.91
C GLY A 122 -25.13 -12.06 34.87
N PRO A 123 -23.93 -12.65 35.07
CA PRO A 123 -22.86 -12.03 35.85
C PRO A 123 -22.30 -10.74 35.23
N LEU A 124 -22.08 -10.71 33.91
CA LEU A 124 -21.59 -9.50 33.21
C LEU A 124 -22.57 -8.34 33.34
N CYS A 125 -23.86 -8.59 33.11
CA CYS A 125 -24.92 -7.60 33.26
C CYS A 125 -24.94 -7.01 34.67
N ARG A 126 -24.81 -7.86 35.72
CA ARG A 126 -24.73 -7.40 37.11
C ARG A 126 -23.48 -6.56 37.40
N ALA A 127 -22.34 -6.96 36.86
CA ALA A 127 -21.09 -6.19 37.02
C ALA A 127 -21.18 -4.82 36.34
N PHE A 128 -21.71 -4.76 35.11
CA PHE A 128 -21.91 -3.50 34.40
C PHE A 128 -23.00 -2.64 35.05
N GLN A 129 -24.05 -3.25 35.59
CA GLN A 129 -25.07 -2.55 36.36
C GLN A 129 -24.45 -1.84 37.57
N TRP A 130 -23.60 -2.55 38.33
CA TRP A 130 -22.87 -1.97 39.45
C TRP A 130 -21.92 -0.85 39.00
N LEU A 131 -21.18 -1.04 37.89
CA LEU A 131 -20.32 -0.01 37.32
C LEU A 131 -21.11 1.25 36.94
N GLY A 132 -22.25 1.09 36.26
CA GLY A 132 -23.13 2.21 35.89
C GLY A 132 -23.67 2.96 37.09
N TRP A 133 -24.00 2.26 38.18
CA TRP A 133 -24.38 2.90 39.45
C TRP A 133 -23.25 3.75 40.03
N GLN A 134 -22.01 3.24 40.01
CA GLN A 134 -20.83 3.99 40.49
C GLN A 134 -20.53 5.22 39.64
N VAL A 135 -20.65 5.10 38.30
CA VAL A 135 -20.48 6.23 37.38
C VAL A 135 -21.51 7.32 37.67
N GLY A 136 -22.77 6.95 37.89
CA GLY A 136 -23.83 7.88 38.27
C GLY A 136 -23.63 8.49 39.67
N ALA A 137 -22.99 7.78 40.59
CA ALA A 137 -22.75 8.25 41.97
C ALA A 137 -21.55 9.20 42.06
N HIS A 138 -20.51 9.01 41.24
CA HIS A 138 -19.26 9.76 41.30
C HIS A 138 -18.83 10.34 39.93
N PRO A 139 -19.66 11.18 39.29
CA PRO A 139 -19.46 11.58 37.88
C PRO A 139 -18.14 12.33 37.62
N TRP A 140 -17.69 13.16 38.56
CA TRP A 140 -16.46 13.95 38.40
C TRP A 140 -15.19 13.12 38.31
N ILE A 141 -15.13 11.99 39.01
CA ILE A 141 -13.97 11.10 38.97
C ILE A 141 -13.85 10.46 37.58
N PHE A 142 -14.97 9.96 37.05
CA PHE A 142 -15.05 9.33 35.73
C PHE A 142 -14.93 10.33 34.56
N LEU A 143 -15.06 11.64 34.82
CA LEU A 143 -14.79 12.69 33.83
C LEU A 143 -13.31 13.14 33.88
N LEU A 144 -12.80 13.48 35.06
CA LEU A 144 -11.48 14.11 35.20
C LEU A 144 -10.35 13.10 35.05
N ALA A 145 -10.50 11.86 35.52
CA ALA A 145 -9.43 10.87 35.44
C ALA A 145 -9.06 10.51 33.98
N PRO A 146 -10.01 10.21 33.06
CA PRO A 146 -9.68 9.97 31.66
C PRO A 146 -9.11 11.20 30.94
N LEU A 147 -9.54 12.41 31.30
CA LEU A 147 -8.99 13.65 30.75
C LEU A 147 -7.52 13.84 31.14
N MET A 148 -7.18 13.61 32.42
CA MET A 148 -5.79 13.66 32.89
C MET A 148 -4.94 12.55 32.26
N LEU A 149 -5.49 11.35 32.13
CA LEU A 149 -4.81 10.25 31.44
C LEU A 149 -4.54 10.59 29.97
N THR A 150 -5.52 11.17 29.27
CA THR A 150 -5.36 11.59 27.88
C THR A 150 -4.30 12.68 27.75
N ALA A 151 -4.29 13.66 28.65
CA ALA A 151 -3.27 14.70 28.68
C ALA A 151 -1.86 14.10 28.88
N ALA A 152 -1.72 13.14 29.80
CA ALA A 152 -0.45 12.45 30.05
C ALA A 152 0.00 11.63 28.82
N LEU A 153 -0.88 10.80 28.25
CA LEU A 153 -0.55 9.98 27.08
C LEU A 153 -0.31 10.83 25.81
N GLY A 154 -1.06 11.92 25.65
CA GLY A 154 -0.93 12.85 24.54
C GLY A 154 0.44 13.54 24.45
N THR A 155 1.20 13.60 25.55
CA THR A 155 2.61 14.04 25.49
C THR A 155 3.48 13.17 24.58
N GLY A 156 3.04 11.96 24.23
CA GLY A 156 3.72 11.07 23.29
C GLY A 156 3.92 11.68 21.90
N PHE A 157 3.04 12.60 21.49
CA PHE A 157 3.19 13.33 20.22
C PHE A 157 4.43 14.23 20.16
N LEU A 158 5.09 14.52 21.29
CA LEU A 158 6.38 15.19 21.30
C LEU A 158 7.52 14.31 20.76
N TYR A 159 7.37 12.99 20.81
CA TYR A 159 8.34 12.01 20.29
C TYR A 159 8.11 11.67 18.81
N LEU A 160 7.22 12.38 18.12
CA LEU A 160 6.99 12.16 16.70
C LEU A 160 8.28 12.49 15.91
N PRO A 161 8.89 11.52 15.20
CA PRO A 161 10.05 11.78 14.36
C PRO A 161 9.64 12.75 13.25
N LYS A 162 10.28 13.92 13.18
CA LYS A 162 10.01 14.91 12.12
C LYS A 162 10.89 14.74 10.88
N ASP A 163 12.01 14.04 11.03
CA ASP A 163 13.09 14.00 10.03
C ASP A 163 13.46 12.57 9.59
N GLU A 164 12.72 11.54 10.00
CA GLU A 164 12.93 10.18 9.50
C GLU A 164 12.18 9.97 8.17
N GLU A 165 12.94 9.81 7.09
CA GLU A 165 12.38 9.45 5.79
C GLU A 165 11.80 8.03 5.83
N GLU A 166 10.54 7.88 5.41
CA GLU A 166 9.90 6.57 5.31
C GLU A 166 10.50 5.76 4.16
N ASP A 167 11.20 4.67 4.48
CA ASP A 167 11.66 3.70 3.49
C ASP A 167 10.49 2.81 3.03
N LEU A 168 9.98 3.08 1.82
CA LEU A 168 8.92 2.29 1.20
C LEU A 168 9.28 0.80 1.09
N GLU A 169 10.55 0.46 0.81
CA GLU A 169 10.95 -0.94 0.69
C GLU A 169 10.78 -1.64 2.05
N GLU A 170 11.32 -1.05 3.12
CA GLU A 170 11.25 -1.64 4.46
C GLU A 170 9.80 -1.81 4.92
N GLN A 171 8.96 -0.85 4.54
CA GLN A 171 7.60 -0.75 4.97
C GLN A 171 6.71 -1.79 4.24
N TYR A 172 6.87 -1.95 2.92
CA TYR A 172 6.08 -2.89 2.10
C TYR A 172 6.70 -4.29 1.93
N THR A 173 7.83 -4.59 2.58
CA THR A 173 8.45 -5.92 2.54
C THR A 173 8.47 -6.60 3.91
N PRO A 174 8.34 -7.94 4.00
CA PRO A 174 8.33 -8.63 5.28
C PRO A 174 9.62 -8.41 6.08
N VAL A 175 9.53 -8.19 7.39
CA VAL A 175 10.69 -7.82 8.25
C VAL A 175 11.74 -8.94 8.33
N GLY A 176 11.29 -10.20 8.31
CA GLY A 176 12.12 -11.40 8.46
C GLY A 176 12.21 -12.29 7.21
N SER A 177 12.05 -11.74 5.99
CA SER A 177 12.09 -12.57 4.79
C SER A 177 13.46 -13.21 4.55
N PRO A 178 13.52 -14.44 3.99
CA PRO A 178 14.78 -15.06 3.56
C PRO A 178 15.60 -14.17 2.61
N ALA A 179 14.92 -13.45 1.71
CA ALA A 179 15.55 -12.48 0.82
C ALA A 179 16.31 -11.36 1.56
N LYS A 180 15.79 -10.86 2.70
CA LYS A 180 16.51 -9.91 3.54
C LYS A 180 17.72 -10.54 4.24
N ALA A 181 17.65 -11.82 4.61
CA ALA A 181 18.79 -12.53 5.19
C ALA A 181 19.91 -12.72 4.14
N GLU A 182 19.56 -13.13 2.92
CA GLU A 182 20.47 -13.24 1.79
C GLU A 182 21.10 -11.88 1.43
N ARG A 183 20.30 -10.81 1.39
CA ARG A 183 20.80 -9.44 1.18
C ARG A 183 21.83 -9.03 2.23
N ARG A 184 21.57 -9.29 3.52
CA ARG A 184 22.53 -9.02 4.60
C ARG A 184 23.81 -9.85 4.46
N PHE A 185 23.69 -11.12 4.04
CA PHE A 185 24.85 -11.95 3.74
C PHE A 185 25.69 -11.36 2.61
N VAL A 186 25.05 -10.94 1.50
CA VAL A 186 25.73 -10.29 0.37
C VAL A 186 26.40 -8.98 0.80
N GLN A 187 25.73 -8.14 1.60
CA GLN A 187 26.29 -6.89 2.11
C GLN A 187 27.50 -7.11 3.02
N GLY A 188 27.48 -8.15 3.85
CA GLY A 188 28.59 -8.49 4.74
C GLY A 188 29.82 -9.04 4.03
N HIS A 189 29.65 -9.70 2.88
CA HIS A 189 30.77 -10.36 2.16
C HIS A 189 31.21 -9.62 0.89
N PHE A 190 30.31 -8.88 0.25
CA PHE A 190 30.54 -8.19 -1.02
C PHE A 190 30.27 -6.69 -0.87
N THR A 191 31.09 -6.02 -0.06
CA THR A 191 31.02 -4.57 0.11
C THR A 191 31.13 -3.86 -1.24
N THR A 192 30.20 -2.95 -1.50
CA THR A 192 30.29 -2.00 -2.60
C THR A 192 31.21 -0.84 -2.20
N ASN A 193 31.64 -0.03 -3.17
CA ASN A 193 32.22 1.27 -2.89
C ASN A 193 31.81 2.23 -4.01
N ASP A 194 30.77 3.02 -3.78
CA ASP A 194 30.19 3.89 -4.81
C ASP A 194 31.13 5.04 -5.19
N SER A 195 32.06 5.40 -4.31
CA SER A 195 33.01 6.50 -4.49
C SER A 195 34.27 6.11 -5.26
N TYR A 196 34.57 4.81 -5.42
CA TYR A 196 35.81 4.35 -6.07
C TYR A 196 35.64 3.12 -6.96
N ARG A 197 34.76 2.17 -6.65
CA ARG A 197 34.58 0.92 -7.41
C ARG A 197 33.10 0.60 -7.59
N PHE A 198 32.35 1.58 -8.12
CA PHE A 198 30.95 1.37 -8.42
C PHE A 198 30.77 0.29 -9.49
N SER A 199 29.79 -0.58 -9.28
CA SER A 199 29.36 -1.59 -10.25
C SER A 199 27.87 -1.82 -10.13
N ALA A 200 27.14 -1.49 -11.19
CA ALA A 200 25.68 -1.59 -11.21
C ALA A 200 25.15 -3.01 -10.95
N SER A 201 25.90 -4.05 -11.35
CA SER A 201 25.56 -5.47 -11.18
C SER A 201 25.86 -6.02 -9.79
N ARG A 202 26.65 -5.32 -8.97
CA ARG A 202 27.01 -5.74 -7.61
C ARG A 202 26.14 -5.10 -6.52
N ARG A 203 25.11 -4.34 -6.92
CA ARG A 203 24.24 -3.62 -5.99
C ARG A 203 23.34 -4.60 -5.23
N SER A 204 23.35 -4.50 -3.91
CA SER A 204 22.45 -5.24 -3.02
C SER A 204 21.24 -4.41 -2.59
N THR A 205 21.32 -3.08 -2.71
CA THR A 205 20.27 -2.10 -2.39
C THR A 205 19.95 -1.22 -3.60
N GLU A 206 18.78 -0.57 -3.61
CA GLU A 206 18.52 0.53 -4.54
C GLU A 206 19.53 1.66 -4.23
N ALA A 207 20.44 1.93 -5.17
CA ALA A 207 21.27 3.13 -5.13
C ALA A 207 20.46 4.34 -5.61
N ASN A 208 20.89 5.55 -5.27
CA ASN A 208 20.32 6.76 -5.86
C ASN A 208 20.64 6.82 -7.35
N PHE A 209 19.62 7.05 -8.17
CA PHE A 209 19.83 7.21 -9.60
C PHE A 209 18.81 8.13 -10.24
N ALA A 210 19.21 8.74 -11.36
CA ALA A 210 18.30 9.29 -12.35
C ALA A 210 18.38 8.46 -13.64
N SER A 211 17.25 8.07 -14.19
CA SER A 211 17.11 7.37 -15.45
C SER A 211 16.36 8.26 -16.43
N LEU A 212 16.97 8.54 -17.58
CA LEU A 212 16.30 9.18 -18.71
C LEU A 212 16.07 8.15 -19.80
N LEU A 213 14.83 7.99 -20.21
CA LEU A 213 14.46 7.24 -21.40
C LEU A 213 14.28 8.22 -22.55
N VAL A 214 15.15 8.11 -23.54
CA VAL A 214 15.15 8.93 -24.74
C VAL A 214 14.57 8.11 -25.89
N VAL A 215 13.56 8.63 -26.57
CA VAL A 215 12.87 7.96 -27.67
C VAL A 215 12.96 8.84 -28.91
N SER A 216 13.38 8.27 -30.05
CA SER A 216 13.42 9.02 -31.32
C SER A 216 12.03 9.16 -31.92
N TYR A 217 11.69 10.36 -32.40
CA TYR A 217 10.54 10.52 -33.30
C TYR A 217 10.81 9.85 -34.65
N SER A 218 12.08 9.86 -35.10
CA SER A 218 12.52 9.16 -36.32
C SER A 218 12.69 7.65 -36.10
N ASP A 219 12.93 6.90 -37.17
CA ASP A 219 13.07 5.44 -37.12
C ASP A 219 14.24 4.94 -36.27
N SER A 220 15.29 5.77 -36.10
CA SER A 220 16.50 5.39 -35.35
C SER A 220 17.02 6.56 -34.50
N LEU A 221 17.64 6.22 -33.36
CA LEU A 221 18.45 7.12 -32.54
C LEU A 221 19.91 7.18 -33.00
N LEU A 222 20.35 6.21 -33.82
CA LEU A 222 21.73 6.10 -34.29
C LEU A 222 22.08 7.12 -35.38
N ASP A 223 21.11 7.94 -35.81
CA ASP A 223 21.36 9.04 -36.71
C ASP A 223 22.23 10.10 -36.02
N PRO A 224 23.37 10.53 -36.60
CA PRO A 224 24.31 11.43 -35.92
C PRO A 224 23.70 12.72 -35.39
N ALA A 225 22.70 13.27 -36.10
CA ALA A 225 22.02 14.48 -35.67
C ALA A 225 21.09 14.24 -34.47
N THR A 226 20.42 13.09 -34.41
CA THR A 226 19.58 12.70 -33.26
C THR A 226 20.47 12.39 -32.06
N PHE A 227 21.55 11.63 -32.28
CA PHE A 227 22.55 11.30 -31.27
C PHE A 227 23.23 12.56 -30.68
N ALA A 228 23.48 13.58 -31.51
CA ALA A 228 23.97 14.88 -31.05
C ALA A 228 22.96 15.62 -30.15
N GLU A 229 21.65 15.53 -30.40
CA GLU A 229 20.63 16.06 -29.47
C GLU A 229 20.66 15.31 -28.13
N VAL A 230 20.83 13.98 -28.13
CA VAL A 230 21.01 13.20 -26.90
C VAL A 230 22.25 13.64 -26.13
N SER A 231 23.36 13.90 -26.83
CA SER A 231 24.60 14.39 -26.23
C SER A 231 24.45 15.78 -25.60
N LYS A 232 23.68 16.69 -26.22
CA LYS A 232 23.35 18.00 -25.63
C LYS A 232 22.51 17.86 -24.36
N LEU A 233 21.53 16.97 -24.37
CA LEU A 233 20.72 16.66 -23.19
C LEU A 233 21.59 16.16 -22.04
N ASP A 234 22.45 15.19 -22.31
CA ASP A 234 23.38 14.65 -21.32
C ASP A 234 24.30 15.72 -20.73
N GLY A 235 24.88 16.58 -21.58
CA GLY A 235 25.70 17.71 -21.12
C GLY A 235 24.93 18.65 -20.21
N ALA A 236 23.70 19.02 -20.57
CA ALA A 236 22.86 19.90 -19.75
C ALA A 236 22.53 19.30 -18.37
N VAL A 237 22.33 17.98 -18.29
CA VAL A 237 22.09 17.28 -17.01
C VAL A 237 23.36 17.24 -16.16
N GLN A 238 24.52 16.95 -16.76
CA GLN A 238 25.80 16.92 -16.04
C GLN A 238 26.27 18.31 -15.57
N ASP A 239 25.88 19.37 -16.29
CA ASP A 239 26.18 20.77 -15.96
C ASP A 239 25.30 21.35 -14.84
N LEU A 240 24.33 20.58 -14.32
CA LEU A 240 23.47 21.03 -13.23
C LEU A 240 24.28 21.34 -11.96
N ARG A 241 24.00 22.51 -11.38
CA ARG A 241 24.60 23.00 -10.14
C ARG A 241 23.51 23.34 -9.14
N VAL A 242 23.60 22.77 -7.95
CA VAL A 242 22.68 23.06 -6.85
C VAL A 242 23.32 24.04 -5.89
N ALA A 243 22.70 25.20 -5.72
CA ALA A 243 23.13 26.18 -4.73
C ALA A 243 22.69 25.75 -3.33
N ARG A 244 23.63 25.65 -2.37
CA ARG A 244 23.34 25.45 -0.95
C ARG A 244 23.26 26.81 -0.23
N GLU A 245 22.51 26.86 0.86
CA GLU A 245 22.41 28.03 1.76
C GLU A 245 23.79 28.55 2.25
N ASN A 246 24.77 27.66 2.41
CA ASN A 246 26.14 28.01 2.79
C ASN A 246 26.98 28.60 1.63
N GLY A 247 26.39 28.87 0.46
CA GLY A 247 27.07 29.37 -0.74
C GLY A 247 27.85 28.32 -1.54
N SER A 248 28.02 27.10 -1.02
CA SER A 248 28.64 25.99 -1.75
C SER A 248 27.72 25.47 -2.87
N GLN A 249 28.29 25.04 -3.98
CA GLN A 249 27.56 24.48 -5.12
C GLN A 249 27.79 22.97 -5.22
N ILE A 250 26.73 22.17 -5.32
CA ILE A 250 26.80 20.73 -5.57
C ILE A 250 26.74 20.49 -7.08
N GLN A 251 27.79 19.90 -7.63
CA GLN A 251 27.87 19.54 -9.05
C GLN A 251 27.69 18.03 -9.24
N TYR A 252 27.23 17.62 -10.42
CA TYR A 252 27.08 16.20 -10.75
C TYR A 252 28.37 15.39 -10.50
N GLN A 253 29.53 15.93 -10.85
CA GLN A 253 30.82 15.24 -10.66
C GLN A 253 31.17 14.92 -9.19
N GLN A 254 30.56 15.62 -8.23
CA GLN A 254 30.77 15.39 -6.80
C GLN A 254 29.89 14.25 -6.28
N VAL A 255 28.67 14.14 -6.80
CA VAL A 255 27.64 13.16 -6.35
C VAL A 255 27.59 11.89 -7.20
N CYS A 256 28.14 11.90 -8.43
CA CYS A 256 28.16 10.74 -9.31
C CYS A 256 28.86 9.53 -8.66
N ALA A 257 28.35 8.33 -8.92
CA ALA A 257 29.06 7.11 -8.61
C ALA A 257 30.31 6.98 -9.50
N ARG A 258 31.40 6.47 -8.94
CA ARG A 258 32.72 6.50 -9.57
C ARG A 258 33.30 5.11 -9.78
N TYR A 259 34.00 4.98 -10.91
CA TYR A 259 34.95 3.91 -11.14
C TYR A 259 36.34 4.52 -11.25
N ARG A 260 37.16 4.27 -10.23
CA ARG A 260 38.44 4.92 -9.97
C ARG A 260 38.27 6.44 -9.80
N ALA A 261 38.83 7.23 -10.70
CA ALA A 261 38.77 8.69 -10.66
C ALA A 261 37.61 9.28 -11.46
N LEU A 262 36.95 8.48 -12.31
CA LEU A 262 35.95 8.95 -13.27
C LEU A 262 34.54 8.60 -12.81
N CYS A 263 33.58 9.48 -13.10
CA CYS A 263 32.17 9.14 -12.99
C CYS A 263 31.85 7.99 -13.94
N VAL A 264 30.97 7.09 -13.52
CA VAL A 264 30.46 6.04 -14.41
C VAL A 264 29.59 6.70 -15.48
N PRO A 265 29.87 6.46 -16.78
CA PRO A 265 29.15 7.14 -17.85
C PRO A 265 27.68 6.72 -17.86
N PRO A 266 26.74 7.67 -18.08
CA PRO A 266 25.30 7.37 -18.11
C PRO A 266 24.91 6.39 -19.21
N ASN A 267 25.64 6.40 -20.33
CA ASN A 267 25.51 5.42 -21.41
C ASN A 267 26.89 5.19 -22.05
N PRO A 268 27.33 3.92 -22.17
CA PRO A 268 28.68 3.61 -22.66
C PRO A 268 28.90 4.00 -24.12
N LEU A 269 27.90 3.84 -25.00
CA LEU A 269 28.03 4.21 -26.41
C LEU A 269 28.02 5.74 -26.58
N LEU A 270 27.19 6.45 -25.81
CA LEU A 270 27.14 7.90 -25.83
C LEU A 270 28.49 8.50 -25.41
N TYR A 271 29.07 7.97 -24.33
CA TYR A 271 30.39 8.40 -23.85
C TYR A 271 31.48 8.13 -24.89
N ALA A 272 31.50 6.94 -25.51
CA ALA A 272 32.47 6.63 -26.56
C ALA A 272 32.38 7.61 -27.74
N TRP A 273 31.17 7.96 -28.16
CA TRP A 273 30.94 8.93 -29.24
C TRP A 273 31.25 10.38 -28.84
N GLN A 274 31.05 10.76 -27.57
CA GLN A 274 31.44 12.07 -27.05
C GLN A 274 32.96 12.26 -27.06
N VAL A 275 33.71 11.20 -26.76
CA VAL A 275 35.18 11.18 -26.81
C VAL A 275 35.68 11.14 -28.25
N ASP A 276 35.07 10.30 -29.10
CA ASP A 276 35.39 10.17 -30.52
C ASP A 276 34.16 10.43 -31.40
N LYS A 277 34.04 11.68 -31.87
CA LYS A 277 32.94 12.09 -32.77
C LYS A 277 33.03 11.48 -34.17
N THR A 278 34.15 10.85 -34.53
CA THR A 278 34.32 10.18 -35.83
C THR A 278 33.79 8.75 -35.83
N LEU A 279 33.37 8.26 -34.66
CA LEU A 279 32.82 6.93 -34.47
C LEU A 279 31.58 6.71 -35.35
N ASN A 280 31.65 5.68 -36.19
CA ASN A 280 30.57 5.35 -37.11
C ASN A 280 29.42 4.63 -36.37
N LEU A 281 28.34 5.36 -36.11
CA LEU A 281 27.14 4.85 -35.44
C LEU A 281 26.37 3.81 -36.27
N SER A 282 26.67 3.67 -37.56
CA SER A 282 26.04 2.67 -38.44
C SER A 282 26.72 1.29 -38.39
N SER A 283 27.88 1.15 -37.74
CA SER A 283 28.65 -0.09 -37.67
C SER A 283 28.87 -0.55 -36.22
N ILE A 284 27.81 -0.54 -35.42
CA ILE A 284 27.85 -0.93 -34.01
C ILE A 284 27.40 -2.40 -33.89
N SER A 285 28.20 -3.22 -33.20
CA SER A 285 27.82 -4.60 -32.87
C SER A 285 27.00 -4.65 -31.58
N PHE A 286 26.02 -5.56 -31.54
CA PHE A 286 25.18 -5.84 -30.38
C PHE A 286 25.22 -7.35 -30.08
N PRO A 287 25.20 -7.79 -28.80
CA PRO A 287 25.03 -7.03 -27.55
C PRO A 287 26.29 -6.34 -27.02
N THR A 288 27.45 -6.67 -27.58
CA THR A 288 28.74 -6.10 -27.17
C THR A 288 29.39 -5.36 -28.33
N TYR A 289 29.89 -4.16 -28.04
CA TYR A 289 30.65 -3.33 -28.99
C TYR A 289 32.07 -3.14 -28.48
N ASN A 290 33.06 -3.49 -29.31
CA ASN A 290 34.46 -3.34 -28.94
C ASN A 290 34.95 -1.96 -29.39
N HIS A 291 35.17 -1.06 -28.43
CA HIS A 291 35.74 0.26 -28.70
C HIS A 291 37.16 0.33 -28.16
N GLY A 292 38.15 0.43 -29.06
CA GLY A 292 39.56 0.57 -28.68
C GLY A 292 40.12 -0.59 -27.84
N GLY A 293 39.60 -1.81 -27.98
CA GLY A 293 40.01 -2.99 -27.21
C GLY A 293 39.24 -3.20 -25.90
N HIS A 294 38.31 -2.29 -25.55
CA HIS A 294 37.43 -2.43 -24.40
C HIS A 294 36.02 -2.86 -24.83
N PRO A 295 35.51 -4.00 -24.32
CA PRO A 295 34.15 -4.43 -24.62
C PRO A 295 33.13 -3.58 -23.85
N LEU A 296 32.24 -2.93 -24.58
CA LEU A 296 31.09 -2.19 -24.07
C LEU A 296 29.85 -3.07 -24.18
N TYR A 297 29.20 -3.33 -23.05
CA TYR A 297 27.93 -4.05 -23.00
C TYR A 297 26.78 -3.07 -23.23
N LEU A 298 26.06 -3.23 -24.33
CA LEU A 298 24.97 -2.33 -24.74
C LEU A 298 23.58 -2.82 -24.30
N THR A 299 23.50 -4.07 -23.82
CA THR A 299 22.26 -4.66 -23.32
C THR A 299 21.68 -3.83 -22.17
N GLY A 300 20.38 -3.52 -22.25
CA GLY A 300 19.70 -2.70 -21.25
C GLY A 300 19.88 -1.19 -21.42
N PHE A 301 20.68 -0.72 -22.38
CA PHE A 301 20.78 0.70 -22.72
C PHE A 301 19.99 1.08 -23.98
N PHE A 302 19.63 0.11 -24.82
CA PHE A 302 18.86 0.33 -26.04
C PHE A 302 17.57 -0.48 -26.04
N GLY A 303 16.50 0.10 -26.58
CA GLY A 303 15.18 -0.52 -26.74
C GLY A 303 14.65 -0.35 -28.15
N GLY A 304 13.76 -1.25 -28.57
CA GLY A 304 13.22 -1.26 -29.93
C GLY A 304 14.31 -1.36 -31.00
N HIS A 305 15.24 -2.31 -30.82
CA HIS A 305 16.36 -2.51 -31.73
C HIS A 305 16.01 -3.48 -32.86
N ILE A 306 16.50 -3.18 -34.06
CA ILE A 306 16.47 -4.08 -35.21
C ILE A 306 17.90 -4.48 -35.52
N LEU A 307 18.14 -5.78 -35.59
CA LEU A 307 19.45 -6.36 -35.83
C LEU A 307 19.56 -6.78 -37.30
N GLY A 308 20.75 -6.60 -37.86
CA GLY A 308 21.10 -6.97 -39.22
C GLY A 308 21.92 -8.26 -39.26
N GLY A 309 22.75 -8.38 -40.30
CA GLY A 309 23.64 -9.52 -40.48
C GLY A 309 24.65 -9.72 -39.33
N SER A 310 25.24 -10.91 -39.30
CA SER A 310 26.30 -11.23 -38.35
C SER A 310 27.51 -10.31 -38.53
N LEU A 311 28.00 -9.75 -37.42
CA LEU A 311 29.19 -8.92 -37.35
C LEU A 311 30.12 -9.47 -36.27
N GLY A 312 31.04 -10.35 -36.67
CA GLY A 312 31.91 -11.07 -35.75
C GLY A 312 31.13 -12.06 -34.87
N MET A 313 31.26 -11.94 -33.55
CA MET A 313 30.50 -12.73 -32.56
C MET A 313 29.15 -12.10 -32.18
N GLY A 314 28.81 -10.94 -32.75
CA GLY A 314 27.55 -10.23 -32.49
C GLY A 314 26.76 -10.01 -33.78
N GLN A 315 25.68 -9.23 -33.68
CA GLN A 315 24.89 -8.78 -34.83
C GLN A 315 25.04 -7.28 -35.03
N LEU A 316 24.92 -6.83 -36.27
CA LEU A 316 24.94 -5.40 -36.58
C LEU A 316 23.66 -4.72 -36.04
N LEU A 317 23.81 -3.67 -35.24
CA LEU A 317 22.70 -2.85 -34.78
C LEU A 317 22.26 -1.89 -35.89
N LEU A 318 21.22 -2.24 -36.63
CA LEU A 318 20.72 -1.42 -37.76
C LEU A 318 19.93 -0.21 -37.27
N ARG A 319 19.03 -0.42 -36.31
CA ARG A 319 18.14 0.62 -35.78
C ARG A 319 17.94 0.43 -34.29
N ALA A 320 17.74 1.54 -33.58
CA ALA A 320 17.30 1.53 -32.19
C ALA A 320 16.35 2.70 -31.96
N LYS A 321 15.13 2.42 -31.48
CA LYS A 321 14.11 3.45 -31.28
C LYS A 321 14.28 4.21 -29.96
N ALA A 322 14.78 3.53 -28.93
CA ALA A 322 14.94 4.08 -27.58
C ALA A 322 16.34 3.87 -27.02
N MET A 323 16.82 4.82 -26.22
CA MET A 323 18.08 4.79 -25.48
C MET A 323 17.83 5.19 -24.04
N ARG A 324 18.47 4.51 -23.10
CA ARG A 324 18.46 4.84 -21.67
C ARG A 324 19.78 5.52 -21.29
N LEU A 325 19.69 6.62 -20.55
CA LEU A 325 20.81 7.26 -19.85
C LEU A 325 20.59 7.05 -18.35
N LEU A 326 21.61 6.53 -17.66
CA LEU A 326 21.48 6.12 -16.27
C LEU A 326 22.56 6.75 -15.40
N TYR A 327 22.17 7.80 -14.68
CA TYR A 327 23.04 8.57 -13.80
C TYR A 327 23.02 7.93 -12.41
N TYR A 328 24.05 7.15 -12.10
CA TYR A 328 24.23 6.60 -10.75
C TYR A 328 24.86 7.64 -9.83
N LEU A 329 24.35 7.72 -8.60
CA LEU A 329 24.81 8.62 -7.56
C LEU A 329 25.31 7.81 -6.35
N LYS A 330 26.09 8.46 -5.48
CA LYS A 330 26.63 7.84 -4.26
C LYS A 330 25.56 7.69 -3.19
N THR A 331 25.47 6.51 -2.57
CA THR A 331 24.46 6.23 -1.53
C THR A 331 25.03 5.65 -0.24
N GLU A 332 26.30 5.23 -0.23
CA GLU A 332 26.88 4.54 0.94
C GLU A 332 27.00 5.39 2.20
N ASP A 333 27.53 6.60 2.12
CA ASP A 333 27.67 7.47 3.28
C ASP A 333 26.41 8.34 3.43
N PRO A 334 25.84 8.47 4.65
CA PRO A 334 24.65 9.30 4.88
C PRO A 334 24.78 10.75 4.41
N GLU A 335 26.00 11.31 4.50
CA GLU A 335 26.27 12.66 4.01
C GLU A 335 26.22 12.73 2.48
N TYR A 336 26.80 11.74 1.77
CA TYR A 336 26.73 11.67 0.31
C TYR A 336 25.33 11.31 -0.17
N ASP A 337 24.58 10.50 0.56
CA ASP A 337 23.18 10.17 0.28
C ASP A 337 22.32 11.45 0.30
N MET A 338 22.43 12.24 1.37
CA MET A 338 21.74 13.53 1.49
C MET A 338 22.07 14.48 0.34
N GLN A 339 23.35 14.60 -0.02
CA GLN A 339 23.78 15.44 -1.15
C GLN A 339 23.24 14.93 -2.50
N SER A 340 23.26 13.62 -2.70
CA SER A 340 22.73 12.98 -3.91
C SER A 340 21.23 13.21 -4.05
N LYS A 341 20.48 13.10 -2.95
CA LYS A 341 19.05 13.41 -2.90
C LYS A 341 18.77 14.88 -3.20
N GLN A 342 19.54 15.81 -2.62
CA GLN A 342 19.43 17.25 -2.94
C GLN A 342 19.66 17.51 -4.44
N TRP A 343 20.68 16.89 -5.03
CA TRP A 343 20.92 16.99 -6.48
C TRP A 343 19.76 16.42 -7.29
N LEU A 344 19.21 15.28 -6.89
CA LEU A 344 18.13 14.60 -7.58
C LEU A 344 16.81 15.40 -7.52
N THR A 345 16.48 16.00 -6.38
CA THR A 345 15.33 16.90 -6.23
C THR A 345 15.47 18.13 -7.13
N HIS A 346 16.65 18.76 -7.15
CA HIS A 346 16.90 19.89 -8.05
C HIS A 346 16.86 19.49 -9.54
N PHE A 347 17.37 18.30 -9.87
CA PHE A 347 17.25 17.75 -11.22
C PHE A 347 15.79 17.60 -11.65
N LEU A 348 14.93 17.07 -10.77
CA LEU A 348 13.49 16.93 -11.06
C LEU A 348 12.81 18.29 -11.26
N ASP A 349 13.10 19.27 -10.41
CA ASP A 349 12.58 20.64 -10.53
C ASP A 349 13.00 21.32 -11.85
N GLN A 350 14.27 21.19 -12.22
CA GLN A 350 14.82 21.81 -13.43
C GLN A 350 14.57 21.02 -14.71
N PHE A 351 14.10 19.77 -14.63
CA PHE A 351 13.98 18.89 -15.81
C PHE A 351 13.13 19.50 -16.93
N THR A 352 11.98 20.10 -16.58
CA THR A 352 11.10 20.78 -17.54
C THR A 352 11.79 21.98 -18.18
N ASN A 353 12.55 22.75 -17.39
CA ASN A 353 13.31 23.89 -17.87
C ASN A 353 14.43 23.49 -18.84
N ILE A 354 15.16 22.40 -18.54
CA ILE A 354 16.17 21.82 -19.43
C ILE A 354 15.54 21.41 -20.76
N LYS A 355 14.41 20.69 -20.72
CA LYS A 355 13.68 20.25 -21.92
C LYS A 355 13.26 21.44 -22.78
N ASN A 356 12.72 22.49 -22.17
CA ASN A 356 12.26 23.70 -22.86
C ASN A 356 13.43 24.49 -23.46
N THR A 357 14.50 24.69 -22.69
CA THR A 357 15.70 25.44 -23.11
C THR A 357 16.42 24.76 -24.27
N LEU A 358 16.52 23.44 -24.24
CA LEU A 358 17.16 22.67 -25.32
C LEU A 358 16.30 22.57 -26.58
N ALA A 359 14.99 22.82 -26.47
CA ALA A 359 14.04 22.76 -27.57
C ALA A 359 14.21 21.49 -28.44
N LEU A 360 14.24 20.33 -27.79
CA LEU A 360 14.49 19.03 -28.42
C LEU A 360 13.42 18.74 -29.49
N LYS A 361 13.85 18.54 -30.74
CA LYS A 361 12.94 18.37 -31.88
C LYS A 361 12.87 16.93 -32.38
N LYS A 362 13.95 16.16 -32.20
CA LYS A 362 14.06 14.79 -32.74
C LYS A 362 13.81 13.71 -31.69
N ILE A 363 13.87 14.09 -30.42
CA ILE A 363 13.77 13.16 -29.30
C ILE A 363 12.69 13.57 -28.32
N GLU A 364 12.01 12.56 -27.80
CA GLU A 364 11.17 12.65 -26.62
C GLU A 364 11.95 12.10 -25.42
N VAL A 365 11.78 12.72 -24.26
CA VAL A 365 12.49 12.32 -23.04
C VAL A 365 11.49 12.15 -21.91
N VAL A 366 11.57 11.00 -21.25
CA VAL A 366 10.86 10.66 -20.02
C VAL A 366 11.90 10.39 -18.94
N HIS A 367 11.61 10.78 -17.71
CA HIS A 367 12.51 10.57 -16.57
C HIS A 367 11.91 9.63 -15.54
N PHE A 368 12.77 8.94 -14.80
CA PHE A 368 12.42 8.12 -13.64
C PHE A 368 13.60 8.16 -12.66
N THR A 369 13.35 8.41 -11.39
CA THR A 369 14.41 8.52 -10.37
C THR A 369 14.11 7.64 -9.16
N SER A 370 15.12 7.40 -8.33
CA SER A 370 14.94 6.70 -7.05
C SER A 370 13.98 7.44 -6.09
N LEU A 371 13.88 8.78 -6.18
CA LEU A 371 12.98 9.59 -5.35
C LEU A 371 11.57 9.73 -5.91
N SER A 372 11.36 9.53 -7.22
CA SER A 372 10.08 9.76 -7.88
C SER A 372 8.95 9.00 -7.19
N ARG A 373 9.18 7.75 -6.79
CA ARG A 373 8.16 6.92 -6.12
C ARG A 373 7.71 7.51 -4.77
N GLN A 374 8.67 7.97 -3.97
CA GLN A 374 8.41 8.58 -2.67
C GLN A 374 7.70 9.93 -2.80
N LEU A 375 8.16 10.77 -3.72
CA LEU A 375 7.58 12.10 -3.97
C LEU A 375 6.13 12.00 -4.46
N GLU A 376 5.83 11.10 -5.39
CA GLU A 376 4.46 10.87 -5.88
C GLU A 376 3.53 10.39 -4.75
N PHE A 377 4.03 9.50 -3.88
CA PHE A 377 3.27 9.02 -2.73
C PHE A 377 2.98 10.13 -1.72
N GLN A 378 3.98 10.97 -1.41
CA GLN A 378 3.82 12.13 -0.53
C GLN A 378 2.87 13.17 -1.12
N ALA A 379 3.00 13.51 -2.40
CA ALA A 379 2.12 14.46 -3.08
C ALA A 379 0.66 13.96 -3.08
N THR A 380 0.45 12.67 -3.37
CA THR A 380 -0.88 12.04 -3.29
C THR A 380 -1.42 12.07 -1.85
N SER A 381 -0.58 11.84 -0.85
CA SER A 381 -1.01 11.90 0.55
C SER A 381 -1.50 13.29 0.93
N VAL A 382 -0.79 14.35 0.54
CA VAL A 382 -1.16 15.75 0.81
C VAL A 382 -2.49 16.13 0.17
N THR A 383 -2.80 15.62 -1.03
CA THR A 383 -4.07 15.93 -1.72
C THR A 383 -5.29 15.27 -1.07
N VAL A 384 -5.10 14.15 -0.35
CA VAL A 384 -6.19 13.41 0.30
C VAL A 384 -6.51 13.92 1.71
N ILE A 385 -5.55 14.51 2.44
CA ILE A 385 -5.76 15.14 3.76
C ILE A 385 -7.03 16.01 3.85
N PRO A 386 -7.29 16.97 2.93
CA PRO A 386 -8.51 17.78 3.00
C PRO A 386 -9.81 16.97 2.86
N MET A 387 -9.79 15.87 2.12
CA MET A 387 -10.97 15.00 1.97
C MET A 387 -11.30 14.30 3.30
N PHE A 388 -10.29 13.90 4.09
CA PHE A 388 -10.51 13.37 5.43
C PHE A 388 -11.10 14.41 6.37
N HIS A 389 -10.63 15.66 6.34
CA HIS A 389 -11.22 16.75 7.12
C HIS A 389 -12.71 16.95 6.81
N LEU A 390 -13.08 16.93 5.53
CA LEU A 390 -14.49 16.97 5.12
C LEU A 390 -15.27 15.78 5.67
N ALA A 391 -14.74 14.56 5.57
CA ALA A 391 -15.40 13.35 6.06
C ALA A 391 -15.63 13.40 7.59
N TYR A 392 -14.65 13.89 8.37
CA TYR A 392 -14.82 14.10 9.81
C TYR A 392 -15.96 15.08 10.10
N ILE A 393 -15.98 16.23 9.42
CA ILE A 393 -17.03 17.23 9.62
C ILE A 393 -18.41 16.63 9.31
N LEU A 394 -18.53 15.86 8.22
CA LEU A 394 -19.78 15.21 7.85
C LEU A 394 -20.24 14.18 8.86
N ILE A 395 -19.35 13.33 9.38
CA ILE A 395 -19.69 12.33 10.41
C ILE A 395 -20.12 13.02 11.71
N ILE A 396 -19.39 14.06 12.14
CA ILE A 396 -19.74 14.81 13.36
C ILE A 396 -21.09 15.51 13.19
N LEU A 397 -21.32 16.16 12.04
CA LEU A 397 -22.59 16.80 11.74
C LEU A 397 -23.72 15.77 11.73
N PHE A 398 -23.53 14.63 11.07
CA PHE A 398 -24.49 13.52 11.06
C PHE A 398 -24.77 13.00 12.47
N ALA A 399 -23.74 12.83 13.29
CA ALA A 399 -23.88 12.37 14.68
C ALA A 399 -24.71 13.34 15.53
N VAL A 400 -24.40 14.63 15.43
CA VAL A 400 -25.03 15.72 16.17
C VAL A 400 -26.49 15.92 15.72
N THR A 401 -26.73 15.93 14.41
CA THR A 401 -28.07 16.10 13.81
C THR A 401 -28.97 14.89 14.02
N SER A 402 -28.45 13.66 13.94
CA SER A 402 -29.23 12.45 14.22
C SER A 402 -29.69 12.37 15.68
N CYS A 403 -28.96 13.02 16.59
CA CYS A 403 -29.34 13.14 18.00
C CYS A 403 -30.19 14.39 18.31
N PHE A 404 -30.44 15.25 17.33
CA PHE A 404 -31.26 16.44 17.49
C PHE A 404 -32.75 16.07 17.56
N ARG A 405 -33.46 16.57 18.57
CA ARG A 405 -34.92 16.48 18.66
C ARG A 405 -35.50 17.86 18.95
N PHE A 406 -36.67 18.12 18.39
CA PHE A 406 -37.43 19.37 18.59
C PHE A 406 -37.91 19.59 20.03
N ASP A 407 -37.87 18.55 20.88
CA ASP A 407 -38.17 18.66 22.31
C ASP A 407 -36.95 19.21 23.10
N CYS A 408 -36.98 20.49 23.50
CA CYS A 408 -35.91 21.13 24.29
C CYS A 408 -35.47 20.37 25.56
N ILE A 409 -36.37 19.59 26.19
CA ILE A 409 -36.08 18.84 27.43
C ILE A 409 -35.46 17.46 27.13
N ARG A 410 -35.76 16.86 25.96
CA ARG A 410 -35.19 15.56 25.55
C ARG A 410 -34.00 15.73 24.61
N ASN A 411 -33.69 16.95 24.18
CA ASN A 411 -32.58 17.25 23.29
C ASN A 411 -31.24 16.88 23.95
N LYS A 412 -30.51 15.94 23.34
CA LYS A 412 -29.23 15.42 23.85
C LYS A 412 -28.07 15.70 22.90
N THR A 413 -28.18 16.74 22.07
CA THR A 413 -27.12 17.17 21.17
C THR A 413 -25.78 17.39 21.90
N CYS A 414 -25.79 17.98 23.10
CA CYS A 414 -24.58 18.14 23.90
C CYS A 414 -23.95 16.79 24.31
N VAL A 415 -24.76 15.79 24.65
CA VAL A 415 -24.27 14.45 25.01
C VAL A 415 -23.65 13.76 23.80
N ALA A 416 -24.26 13.90 22.63
CA ALA A 416 -23.68 13.40 21.37
C ALA A 416 -22.36 14.10 21.03
N ALA A 417 -22.27 15.42 21.22
CA ALA A 417 -21.02 16.16 21.02
C ALA A 417 -19.91 15.69 21.98
N PHE A 418 -20.23 15.47 23.26
CA PHE A 418 -19.27 14.93 24.23
C PHE A 418 -18.86 13.48 23.91
N GLY A 419 -19.75 12.66 23.35
CA GLY A 419 -19.40 11.31 22.91
C GLY A 419 -18.41 11.31 21.74
N VAL A 420 -18.60 12.20 20.76
CA VAL A 420 -17.62 12.41 19.68
C VAL A 420 -16.27 12.88 20.22
N ILE A 421 -16.27 13.85 21.15
CA ILE A 421 -15.03 14.34 21.81
C ILE A 421 -14.34 13.19 22.55
N SER A 422 -15.09 12.32 23.22
CA SER A 422 -14.54 11.14 23.89
C SER A 422 -13.85 10.18 22.92
N ALA A 423 -14.43 9.94 21.73
CA ALA A 423 -13.80 9.12 20.70
C ALA A 423 -12.48 9.75 20.21
N PHE A 424 -12.45 11.07 20.03
CA PHE A 424 -11.22 11.80 19.66
C PHE A 424 -10.15 11.71 20.76
N LEU A 425 -10.51 11.85 22.03
CA LEU A 425 -9.58 11.69 23.16
C LEU A 425 -9.01 10.27 23.25
N ALA A 426 -9.81 9.25 22.90
CA ALA A 426 -9.34 7.87 22.83
C ALA A 426 -8.30 7.67 21.70
N VAL A 427 -8.52 8.27 20.53
CA VAL A 427 -7.53 8.31 19.44
C VAL A 427 -6.23 8.95 19.91
N VAL A 428 -6.29 10.15 20.50
CA VAL A 428 -5.10 10.87 21.00
C VAL A 428 -4.36 10.03 22.05
N SER A 429 -5.08 9.42 22.99
CA SER A 429 -4.50 8.57 24.02
C SER A 429 -3.81 7.32 23.43
N GLY A 430 -4.46 6.65 22.48
CA GLY A 430 -3.94 5.45 21.83
C GLY A 430 -2.67 5.72 21.04
N PHE A 431 -2.68 6.74 20.17
CA PHE A 431 -1.49 7.14 19.41
C PHE A 431 -0.39 7.67 20.32
N GLY A 432 -0.73 8.49 21.32
CA GLY A 432 0.23 9.00 22.29
C GLY A 432 0.94 7.88 23.06
N LEU A 433 0.21 6.85 23.48
CA LEU A 433 0.80 5.66 24.12
C LEU A 433 1.75 4.91 23.17
N LEU A 434 1.36 4.69 21.92
CA LEU A 434 2.22 4.02 20.94
C LEU A 434 3.52 4.79 20.69
N LEU A 435 3.44 6.12 20.62
CA LEU A 435 4.62 6.98 20.48
C LEU A 435 5.52 6.94 21.72
N HIS A 436 4.95 6.88 22.93
CA HIS A 436 5.73 6.64 24.16
C HIS A 436 6.47 5.30 24.17
N ILE A 437 5.87 4.26 23.56
CA ILE A 437 6.48 2.94 23.40
C ILE A 437 7.58 2.97 22.31
N GLY A 438 7.68 4.04 21.51
CA GLY A 438 8.67 4.19 20.45
C GLY A 438 8.27 3.49 19.15
N VAL A 439 6.97 3.28 18.93
CA VAL A 439 6.45 2.77 17.66
C VAL A 439 6.55 3.87 16.60
N PRO A 440 7.19 3.62 15.44
CA PRO A 440 7.33 4.63 14.40
C PRO A 440 5.97 4.99 13.81
N PHE A 441 5.73 6.29 13.62
CA PHE A 441 4.51 6.81 13.01
C PHE A 441 4.72 6.95 11.51
N VAL A 442 3.89 6.26 10.72
CA VAL A 442 3.92 6.31 9.26
C VAL A 442 2.71 7.04 8.70
N ILE A 443 2.85 7.69 7.55
CA ILE A 443 1.81 8.54 6.96
C ILE A 443 0.52 7.76 6.67
N ILE A 444 0.59 6.46 6.36
CA ILE A 444 -0.62 5.67 6.10
C ILE A 444 -1.49 5.50 7.37
N VAL A 445 -0.86 5.50 8.55
CA VAL A 445 -1.54 5.41 9.84
C VAL A 445 -2.26 6.71 10.17
N ALA A 446 -1.89 7.84 9.57
CA ALA A 446 -2.59 9.11 9.73
C ALA A 446 -4.07 9.04 9.30
N ASN A 447 -4.46 8.03 8.51
CA ASN A 447 -5.84 7.80 8.09
C ASN A 447 -6.66 6.97 9.09
N SER A 448 -6.01 6.27 10.02
CA SER A 448 -6.69 5.39 10.98
C SER A 448 -7.60 6.10 12.01
N PRO A 449 -7.38 7.37 12.42
CA PRO A 449 -8.33 8.07 13.28
C PRO A 449 -9.75 8.15 12.70
N PHE A 450 -9.89 8.16 11.38
CA PHE A 450 -11.19 8.16 10.69
C PHE A 450 -11.97 6.87 10.97
N LEU A 451 -11.30 5.73 10.85
CA LEU A 451 -11.89 4.42 11.11
C LEU A 451 -12.25 4.27 12.60
N ILE A 452 -11.35 4.68 13.49
CA ILE A 452 -11.56 4.60 14.94
C ILE A 452 -12.72 5.50 15.39
N LEU A 453 -12.83 6.70 14.82
CA LEU A 453 -13.94 7.61 15.11
C LEU A 453 -15.28 7.01 14.69
N GLY A 454 -15.34 6.30 13.55
CA GLY A 454 -16.54 5.58 13.14
C GLY A 454 -16.99 4.52 14.16
N VAL A 455 -16.06 3.70 14.65
CA VAL A 455 -16.35 2.69 15.69
C VAL A 455 -16.80 3.36 16.99
N GLY A 456 -16.11 4.41 17.44
CA GLY A 456 -16.46 5.10 18.69
C GLY A 456 -17.82 5.82 18.65
N VAL A 457 -18.21 6.36 17.48
CA VAL A 457 -19.52 6.99 17.29
C VAL A 457 -20.66 5.96 17.30
N ASP A 458 -20.44 4.75 16.80
CA ASP A 458 -21.44 3.67 16.85
C ASP A 458 -21.79 3.28 18.30
N ASP A 459 -20.78 3.04 19.14
CA ASP A 459 -20.98 2.72 20.56
C ASP A 459 -21.69 3.84 21.33
N MET A 460 -21.38 5.10 20.99
CA MET A 460 -22.07 6.27 21.54
C MET A 460 -23.58 6.23 21.22
N PHE A 461 -23.95 5.90 19.97
CA PHE A 461 -25.36 5.81 19.59
C PHE A 461 -26.10 4.69 20.31
N ILE A 462 -25.46 3.53 20.49
CA ILE A 462 -26.03 2.42 21.26
C ILE A 462 -26.32 2.85 22.71
N MET A 463 -25.37 3.54 23.36
CA MET A 463 -25.54 4.07 24.71
C MET A 463 -26.65 5.11 24.81
N ILE A 464 -26.71 6.07 23.87
CA ILE A 464 -27.76 7.11 23.84
C ILE A 464 -29.14 6.48 23.61
N SER A 465 -29.24 5.47 22.73
CA SER A 465 -30.48 4.74 22.46
C SER A 465 -30.98 4.00 23.70
N ALA A 466 -30.08 3.31 24.43
CA ALA A 466 -30.41 2.67 25.69
C ALA A 466 -30.84 3.70 26.76
N TRP A 467 -30.17 4.85 26.85
CA TRP A 467 -30.54 5.93 27.76
C TRP A 467 -31.93 6.50 27.45
N HIS A 468 -32.32 6.60 26.18
CA HIS A 468 -33.66 7.06 25.80
C HIS A 468 -34.80 6.13 26.22
N LYS A 469 -34.50 4.85 26.44
CA LYS A 469 -35.47 3.85 26.93
C LYS A 469 -35.63 3.86 28.45
N THR A 470 -34.83 4.66 29.18
CA THR A 470 -34.98 4.82 30.65
C THR A 470 -36.14 5.76 31.01
N ARG A 471 -36.75 5.53 32.18
CA ARG A 471 -37.80 6.42 32.70
C ARG A 471 -37.15 7.70 33.22
N LEU A 472 -37.80 8.84 32.98
CA LEU A 472 -37.29 10.16 33.39
C LEU A 472 -37.39 10.42 34.90
N ALA A 473 -38.29 9.70 35.58
CA ALA A 473 -38.54 9.86 37.02
C ALA A 473 -37.51 9.13 37.91
N ASP A 474 -36.73 8.22 37.35
CA ASP A 474 -35.73 7.44 38.09
C ASP A 474 -34.49 8.30 38.38
N ASP A 475 -33.81 8.04 39.50
CA ASP A 475 -32.57 8.73 39.87
C ASP A 475 -31.46 8.48 38.82
N ILE A 476 -30.55 9.44 38.64
CA ILE A 476 -29.47 9.38 37.63
C ILE A 476 -28.62 8.11 37.81
N ARG A 477 -28.36 7.71 39.06
CA ARG A 477 -27.63 6.49 39.42
C ARG A 477 -28.32 5.23 38.91
N GLU A 478 -29.63 5.14 39.11
CA GLU A 478 -30.43 3.99 38.71
C GLU A 478 -30.58 3.91 37.19
N ARG A 479 -30.77 5.07 36.55
CA ARG A 479 -30.80 5.18 35.09
C ARG A 479 -29.48 4.75 34.46
N MET A 480 -28.35 5.21 34.98
CA MET A 480 -27.03 4.84 34.46
C MET A 480 -26.76 3.34 34.63
N SER A 481 -27.13 2.76 35.78
CA SER A 481 -27.08 1.33 36.04
C SER A 481 -27.89 0.51 35.01
N ASN A 482 -29.13 0.93 34.73
CA ASN A 482 -30.01 0.25 33.76
C ASN A 482 -29.53 0.38 32.31
N VAL A 483 -28.87 1.49 31.96
CA VAL A 483 -28.25 1.67 30.64
C VAL A 483 -27.06 0.76 30.47
N TYR A 484 -26.15 0.73 31.45
CA TYR A 484 -24.97 -0.12 31.39
C TYR A 484 -25.34 -1.60 31.33
N SER A 485 -26.34 -2.05 32.11
CA SER A 485 -26.78 -3.45 32.08
C SER A 485 -27.34 -3.88 30.72
N LYS A 486 -27.84 -2.95 29.90
CA LYS A 486 -28.46 -3.25 28.59
C LYS A 486 -27.52 -3.03 27.40
N ALA A 487 -26.63 -2.05 27.47
CA ALA A 487 -25.78 -1.66 26.35
C ALA A 487 -24.33 -2.19 26.48
N ALA A 488 -23.78 -2.25 27.69
CA ALA A 488 -22.35 -2.49 27.87
C ALA A 488 -21.90 -3.89 27.47
N VAL A 489 -22.77 -4.91 27.61
CA VAL A 489 -22.45 -6.29 27.16
C VAL A 489 -22.28 -6.33 25.63
N SER A 490 -23.21 -5.72 24.88
CA SER A 490 -23.12 -5.65 23.42
C SER A 490 -21.86 -4.90 22.97
N ILE A 491 -21.57 -3.74 23.57
CA ILE A 491 -20.39 -2.92 23.26
C ILE A 491 -19.09 -3.66 23.59
N THR A 492 -19.07 -4.45 24.67
CA THR A 492 -17.90 -5.25 25.03
C THR A 492 -17.63 -6.34 24.00
N ILE A 493 -18.69 -7.00 23.49
CA ILE A 493 -18.57 -8.02 22.45
C ILE A 493 -18.03 -7.42 21.15
N THR A 494 -18.58 -6.27 20.70
CA THR A 494 -18.09 -5.58 19.51
C THR A 494 -16.64 -5.12 19.67
N THR A 495 -16.29 -4.57 20.84
CA THR A 495 -14.91 -4.14 21.16
C THR A 495 -13.93 -5.31 21.15
N ILE A 496 -14.26 -6.45 21.79
CA ILE A 496 -13.42 -7.64 21.78
C ILE A 496 -13.25 -8.17 20.35
N THR A 497 -14.33 -8.18 19.57
CA THR A 497 -14.27 -8.62 18.17
C THR A 497 -13.36 -7.71 17.35
N ASN A 498 -13.42 -6.39 17.55
CA ASN A 498 -12.50 -5.42 16.92
C ASN A 498 -11.05 -5.67 17.36
N ILE A 499 -10.78 -5.90 18.65
CA ILE A 499 -9.44 -6.22 19.16
C ILE A 499 -8.90 -7.49 18.49
N LEU A 500 -9.71 -8.55 18.40
CA LEU A 500 -9.31 -9.80 17.76
C LEU A 500 -9.03 -9.61 16.26
N ALA A 501 -9.86 -8.82 15.56
CA ALA A 501 -9.66 -8.50 14.15
C ALA A 501 -8.38 -7.67 13.91
N PHE A 502 -8.08 -6.69 14.77
CA PHE A 502 -6.82 -5.95 14.69
C PHE A 502 -5.62 -6.81 15.09
N TYR A 503 -5.79 -7.71 16.06
CA TYR A 503 -4.74 -8.64 16.50
C TYR A 503 -4.33 -9.60 15.38
N THR A 504 -5.29 -10.17 14.63
CA THR A 504 -4.97 -10.99 13.46
C THR A 504 -4.28 -10.18 12.37
N GLY A 505 -4.57 -8.87 12.24
CA GLY A 505 -3.82 -7.95 11.39
C GLY A 505 -2.35 -7.79 11.79
N ILE A 506 -2.06 -7.69 13.10
CA ILE A 506 -0.70 -7.56 13.64
C ILE A 506 0.13 -8.83 13.42
N MET A 507 -0.51 -10.00 13.31
CA MET A 507 0.19 -11.26 13.01
C MET A 507 0.78 -11.32 11.60
N SER A 508 0.47 -10.36 10.74
CA SER A 508 1.08 -10.25 9.42
C SER A 508 2.57 -9.92 9.48
N SER A 509 3.35 -10.43 8.52
CA SER A 509 4.81 -10.23 8.48
C SER A 509 5.24 -8.87 7.91
N PHE A 510 4.30 -8.05 7.43
CA PHE A 510 4.56 -6.74 6.84
C PHE A 510 4.65 -5.64 7.91
N ARG A 511 5.67 -4.78 7.81
CA ARG A 511 5.87 -3.68 8.77
C ARG A 511 4.73 -2.65 8.74
N GLN A 512 4.11 -2.42 7.58
CA GLN A 512 2.86 -1.63 7.46
C GLN A 512 1.71 -2.10 8.35
N GLN A 513 1.69 -3.39 8.71
CA GLN A 513 0.60 -4.00 9.47
C GLN A 513 1.04 -4.34 10.91
N MET A 514 2.34 -4.56 11.12
CA MET A 514 2.94 -4.92 12.40
C MET A 514 3.71 -3.73 13.01
N PHE A 515 3.02 -2.95 13.84
CA PHE A 515 3.58 -1.81 14.57
C PHE A 515 4.12 -2.20 15.95
N LEU A 516 4.91 -3.27 16.02
CA LEU A 516 5.54 -3.69 17.28
C LEU A 516 6.94 -3.06 17.42
N PRO A 517 7.29 -2.52 18.61
CA PRO A 517 8.64 -2.02 18.86
C PRO A 517 9.63 -3.17 18.75
N GLN A 518 10.52 -3.10 17.76
CA GLN A 518 11.61 -4.06 17.64
C GLN A 518 12.78 -3.60 18.53
N PRO A 519 13.41 -4.49 19.32
CA PRO A 519 14.60 -4.13 20.06
C PRO A 519 15.68 -3.70 19.05
N LYS A 520 16.17 -2.46 19.19
CA LYS A 520 17.37 -2.00 18.50
C LYS A 520 18.51 -2.95 18.88
N ARG A 521 18.83 -3.93 18.02
CA ARG A 521 20.07 -4.69 18.14
C ARG A 521 21.21 -3.71 17.85
N LYS A 522 21.87 -3.27 18.92
CA LYS A 522 23.14 -2.55 18.86
C LYS A 522 24.22 -3.40 18.20
#